data_AF-A0A1Q6H1E7-F1
#
_entry.id   AF-A0A1Q6H1E7-F1
#
_cell.length_a   1.000
_cell.length_b   1.000
_cell.length_c   1.000
_cell.angle_alpha   90.00
_cell.angle_beta   90.00
_cell.angle_gamma   90.00
#
_symmetry.space_group_name_H-M   'P 1'
#
loop_
_entity.id
_entity.type
_entity.pdbx_description
1 polymer ?
#
loop_
_entity_poly.entity_id
_entity_poly.type
_entity_poly.pdbx_seq_one_letter_code
_entity_poly.pdbx_strand_id
1 'polypeptide(L)'
;MLFFRGLTGILAALAGWFTTILGMKGESRYSRVLRSIVGTCFTVLFLIVTLAMLAEAFRCIYDRFGYDTGYELEDDGNQYLSRGLTYHNTGYDDDGYVFDCNGNILITGISWIAKPLGRDSLVCYSNGRKRGYFNMYTGQVVVEPTYSHAWIFSDGLAAVDDNGLIKFIDAAGKVVIDKNMAYIPGMNGYVFHNGYCVVRGRGDDRFGLIDTKGN
;
A
#
# COMPACT_ATOMS: atom_id res chain seq x y z
N MET A 1 41.19 -25.07 8.59
CA MET A 1 41.57 -26.10 9.59
C MET A 1 42.12 -25.53 10.92
N LEU A 2 42.74 -24.33 10.95
CA LEU A 2 43.24 -23.70 12.19
C LEU A 2 42.12 -23.25 13.16
N PHE A 3 40.98 -22.78 12.65
CA PHE A 3 39.86 -22.31 13.48
C PHE A 3 39.29 -23.40 14.41
N PHE A 4 39.13 -24.62 13.88
CA PHE A 4 38.63 -25.76 14.66
C PHE A 4 39.59 -26.20 15.77
N ARG A 5 40.91 -26.07 15.59
CA ARG A 5 41.91 -26.41 16.62
C ARG A 5 41.95 -25.39 17.76
N GLY A 6 41.70 -24.12 17.48
CA GLY A 6 41.58 -23.08 18.51
C GLY A 6 40.31 -23.24 19.34
N LEU A 7 39.18 -23.53 18.67
CA LEU A 7 37.89 -23.73 19.32
C LEU A 7 37.88 -24.96 20.23
N THR A 8 38.45 -26.09 19.80
CA THR A 8 38.55 -27.29 20.65
C THR A 8 39.45 -27.09 21.86
N GLY A 9 40.51 -26.28 21.75
CA GLY A 9 41.37 -25.91 22.87
C GLY A 9 40.65 -25.06 23.93
N ILE A 10 39.85 -24.08 23.48
CA ILE A 10 39.05 -23.23 24.38
C ILE A 10 37.94 -24.04 25.08
N LEU A 11 37.26 -24.93 24.34
CA LEU A 11 36.26 -25.82 24.92
C LEU A 11 36.86 -26.81 25.94
N ALA A 12 38.05 -27.35 25.67
CA ALA A 12 38.77 -28.19 26.61
C ALA A 12 39.21 -27.43 27.88
N ALA A 13 39.66 -26.18 27.73
CA ALA A 13 40.02 -25.31 28.85
C ALA A 13 38.80 -24.95 29.72
N LEU A 14 37.66 -24.62 29.10
CA LEU A 14 36.41 -24.36 29.80
C LEU A 14 35.90 -25.60 30.55
N ALA A 15 35.99 -26.78 29.94
CA ALA A 15 35.64 -28.04 30.61
C ALA A 15 36.54 -28.35 31.82
N GLY A 16 37.85 -28.08 31.71
CA GLY A 16 38.81 -28.21 32.81
C GLY A 16 38.54 -27.23 33.97
N TRP A 17 38.18 -25.99 33.65
CA TRP A 17 37.80 -24.97 34.62
C TRP A 17 36.49 -25.35 35.35
N PHE A 18 35.50 -25.86 34.62
CA PHE A 18 34.19 -26.27 35.18
C PHE A 18 34.28 -27.44 36.14
N THR A 19 35.08 -28.46 35.81
CA THR A 19 35.31 -29.61 36.70
C THR A 19 36.03 -29.21 38.00
N THR A 20 36.80 -28.13 37.97
CA THR A 20 37.48 -27.56 39.14
C THR A 20 36.51 -26.78 40.03
N ILE A 21 35.61 -25.97 39.43
CA ILE A 21 34.61 -25.18 40.17
C ILE A 21 33.59 -26.07 40.89
N LEU A 22 33.15 -27.15 40.25
CA LEU A 22 32.16 -28.07 40.84
C LEU A 22 32.79 -29.16 41.73
N GLY A 23 34.10 -29.11 41.98
CA GLY A 23 34.80 -30.06 42.86
C GLY A 23 34.77 -31.51 42.38
N MET A 24 34.57 -31.76 41.08
CA MET A 24 34.30 -33.08 40.50
C MET A 24 35.60 -33.89 40.23
N LYS A 25 36.54 -33.89 41.18
CA LYS A 25 37.86 -34.54 41.02
C LYS A 25 37.89 -36.06 41.26
N GLY A 26 36.79 -36.65 41.76
CA GLY A 26 36.73 -38.10 41.99
C GLY A 26 36.74 -38.90 40.68
N GLU A 27 37.34 -40.10 40.66
CA GLU A 27 37.29 -41.01 39.50
C GLU A 27 36.13 -42.04 39.57
N SER A 28 35.20 -41.87 40.52
CA SER A 28 34.08 -42.79 40.71
C SER A 28 33.15 -42.84 39.50
N ARG A 29 32.49 -44.00 39.26
CA ARG A 29 31.51 -44.15 38.16
C ARG A 29 30.41 -43.07 38.21
N TYR A 30 29.96 -42.70 39.41
CA TYR A 30 28.98 -41.64 39.62
C TYR A 30 29.47 -40.27 39.14
N SER A 31 30.70 -39.88 39.49
CA SER A 31 31.28 -38.60 39.07
C SER A 31 31.44 -38.47 37.55
N ARG A 32 31.61 -39.59 36.85
CA ARG A 32 31.75 -39.65 35.38
C ARG A 32 30.39 -39.46 34.70
N VAL A 33 29.35 -40.13 35.22
CA VAL A 33 27.97 -39.97 34.76
C VAL A 33 27.47 -38.54 35.01
N LEU A 34 27.74 -37.99 36.20
CA LEU A 34 27.34 -36.63 36.57
C LEU A 34 28.00 -35.58 35.66
N ARG A 35 29.29 -35.74 35.32
CA ARG A 35 29.99 -34.88 34.35
C ARG A 35 29.34 -34.92 32.98
N SER A 36 28.94 -36.11 32.53
CA SER A 36 28.24 -36.31 31.26
C SER A 36 26.88 -35.59 31.25
N ILE A 37 26.08 -35.70 32.32
CA ILE A 37 24.75 -35.07 32.42
C ILE A 37 24.86 -33.55 32.48
N VAL A 38 25.76 -33.01 33.30
CA VAL A 38 25.95 -31.56 33.40
C VAL A 38 26.47 -31.01 32.07
N GLY A 39 27.42 -31.69 31.42
CA GLY A 39 27.92 -31.33 30.10
C GLY A 39 26.81 -31.30 29.04
N THR A 40 25.95 -32.32 28.98
CA THR A 40 24.84 -32.35 28.03
C THR A 40 23.83 -31.23 28.29
N CYS A 41 23.47 -30.97 29.55
CA CYS A 41 22.59 -29.85 29.89
C CYS A 41 23.16 -28.50 29.44
N PHE A 42 24.45 -28.25 29.66
CA PHE A 42 25.09 -27.02 29.19
C PHE A 42 25.12 -26.91 27.67
N THR A 43 25.41 -28.01 26.95
CA THR A 43 25.40 -27.98 25.48
C THR A 43 24.00 -27.68 24.93
N VAL A 44 22.95 -28.21 25.55
CA VAL A 44 21.56 -27.91 25.17
C VAL A 44 21.23 -26.44 25.42
N LEU A 45 21.62 -25.90 26.58
CA LEU A 45 21.42 -24.47 26.90
C LEU A 45 22.16 -23.56 25.90
N PHE A 46 23.42 -23.86 25.58
CA PHE A 46 24.16 -23.10 24.57
C PHE A 46 23.52 -23.19 23.20
N LEU A 47 23.03 -24.37 22.80
CA LEU A 47 22.33 -24.55 21.53
C LEU A 47 21.07 -23.67 21.47
N ILE A 48 20.26 -23.65 22.54
CA ILE A 48 19.06 -22.79 22.62
C ILE A 48 19.44 -21.30 22.49
N VAL A 49 20.46 -20.86 23.23
CA VAL A 49 20.94 -19.46 23.16
C VAL A 49 21.45 -19.11 21.76
N THR A 50 22.21 -20.01 21.12
CA THR A 50 22.70 -19.77 19.75
C THR A 50 21.57 -19.71 18.74
N LEU A 51 20.53 -20.56 18.86
CA LEU A 51 19.35 -20.51 18.00
C LEU A 51 18.55 -19.23 18.20
N ALA A 52 18.40 -18.76 19.45
CA ALA A 52 17.74 -17.50 19.73
C ALA A 52 18.52 -16.31 19.13
N MET A 53 19.85 -16.29 19.30
CA MET A 53 20.70 -15.26 18.69
C MET A 53 20.64 -15.28 17.16
N LEU A 54 20.65 -16.47 16.55
CA LEU A 54 20.47 -16.63 15.11
C LEU A 54 19.10 -16.12 14.66
N ALA A 55 18.02 -16.45 15.37
CA ALA A 55 16.68 -15.97 15.05
C ALA A 55 16.60 -14.43 15.09
N GLU A 56 17.17 -13.79 16.13
CA GLU A 56 17.20 -12.32 16.19
C GLU A 56 18.13 -11.70 15.15
N ALA A 57 19.27 -12.34 14.84
CA ALA A 57 20.13 -11.88 13.75
C ALA A 57 19.44 -12.01 12.40
N PHE A 58 18.67 -13.08 12.16
CA PHE A 58 17.84 -13.24 10.96
C PHE A 58 16.73 -12.20 10.92
N ARG A 59 16.04 -11.90 12.03
CA ARG A 59 15.09 -10.78 12.09
C ARG A 59 15.77 -9.46 11.76
N CYS A 60 16.90 -9.14 12.38
CA CYS A 60 17.63 -7.90 12.13
C CYS A 60 18.12 -7.79 10.67
N ILE A 61 18.62 -8.88 10.09
CA ILE A 61 19.00 -8.93 8.67
C ILE A 61 17.76 -8.81 7.78
N TYR A 62 16.65 -9.44 8.16
CA TYR A 62 15.37 -9.33 7.46
C TYR A 62 14.78 -7.92 7.57
N ASP A 63 14.92 -7.21 8.67
CA ASP A 63 14.48 -5.82 8.79
C ASP A 63 15.45 -4.89 8.05
N ARG A 64 16.74 -5.25 7.98
CA ARG A 64 17.79 -4.43 7.34
C ARG A 64 17.86 -4.60 5.82
N PHE A 65 17.60 -5.79 5.31
CA PHE A 65 17.67 -6.18 3.90
C PHE A 65 16.34 -6.71 3.35
N GLY A 66 15.30 -6.70 4.17
CA GLY A 66 13.95 -7.07 3.78
C GLY A 66 13.53 -6.26 2.58
N TYR A 67 13.10 -6.99 1.57
CA TYR A 67 12.38 -6.46 0.44
C TYR A 67 11.28 -5.53 0.95
N ASP A 68 11.29 -4.31 0.42
CA ASP A 68 10.25 -3.29 0.53
C ASP A 68 8.91 -3.85 0.00
N THR A 69 8.23 -4.63 0.83
CA THR A 69 6.85 -5.05 0.65
C THR A 69 6.14 -4.89 1.98
N GLY A 70 5.62 -3.68 2.21
CA GLY A 70 4.68 -3.41 3.29
C GLY A 70 5.15 -2.29 4.20
N TYR A 71 5.01 -1.06 3.71
CA TYR A 71 5.01 0.18 4.47
C TYR A 71 4.23 0.02 5.81
N GLU A 72 4.94 -0.05 6.94
CA GLU A 72 4.46 0.61 8.16
C GLU A 72 4.82 2.10 8.03
N LEU A 73 4.16 2.76 7.08
CA LEU A 73 3.82 4.15 7.32
C LEU A 73 2.74 4.08 8.40
N GLU A 74 2.82 4.96 9.40
CA GLU A 74 1.59 5.42 10.04
C GLU A 74 0.69 5.90 8.89
N ASP A 75 -0.20 5.03 8.40
CA ASP A 75 -1.16 5.36 7.36
C ASP A 75 -2.19 6.26 8.03
N ASP A 76 -1.82 7.53 8.20
CA ASP A 76 -2.64 8.61 8.73
C ASP A 76 -3.83 8.92 7.79
N GLY A 77 -4.21 7.98 6.91
CA GLY A 77 -5.27 8.09 5.92
C GLY A 77 -5.10 9.24 4.92
N ASN A 78 -3.97 9.94 4.98
CA ASN A 78 -3.80 11.25 4.38
C ASN A 78 -3.22 11.14 2.97
N GLN A 79 -4.02 11.49 1.98
CA GLN A 79 -3.62 11.64 0.59
C GLN A 79 -3.47 13.12 0.22
N TYR A 80 -2.26 13.48 -0.21
CA TYR A 80 -1.95 14.83 -0.67
C TYR A 80 -2.66 15.17 -2.00
N LEU A 81 -3.41 16.28 -2.00
CA LEU A 81 -4.07 16.81 -3.19
C LEU A 81 -3.27 17.96 -3.80
N SER A 82 -3.06 19.02 -3.02
CA SER A 82 -2.30 20.20 -3.40
C SER A 82 -1.72 20.90 -2.17
N ARG A 83 -0.95 21.98 -2.37
CA ARG A 83 -0.25 22.70 -1.28
C ARG A 83 -1.20 23.14 -0.16
N GLY A 84 -2.47 23.40 -0.49
CA GLY A 84 -3.46 23.87 0.47
C GLY A 84 -4.49 22.83 0.89
N LEU A 85 -4.48 21.61 0.32
CA LEU A 85 -5.56 20.64 0.50
C LEU A 85 -5.07 19.20 0.65
N THR A 86 -5.67 18.50 1.59
CA THR A 86 -5.41 17.09 1.89
C THR A 86 -6.73 16.34 1.99
N TYR A 87 -6.76 15.13 1.45
CA TYR A 87 -7.84 14.18 1.65
C TYR A 87 -7.45 13.22 2.76
N HIS A 88 -8.34 12.98 3.71
CA HIS A 88 -8.15 12.01 4.78
C HIS A 88 -9.17 10.89 4.68
N ASN A 89 -8.73 9.63 4.75
CA ASN A 89 -9.58 8.46 4.85
C ASN A 89 -8.82 7.29 5.48
N THR A 90 -9.33 6.78 6.59
CA THR A 90 -8.71 5.69 7.38
C THR A 90 -9.15 4.29 6.93
N GLY A 91 -10.04 4.17 5.93
CA GLY A 91 -10.38 2.91 5.26
C GLY A 91 -11.24 1.92 6.04
N TYR A 92 -11.53 2.17 7.32
CA TYR A 92 -12.11 1.14 8.20
C TYR A 92 -13.61 1.27 8.52
N ASP A 93 -14.16 2.48 8.60
CA ASP A 93 -15.61 2.71 8.84
C ASP A 93 -16.03 4.18 8.66
N ASP A 94 -15.06 5.09 8.58
CA ASP A 94 -15.34 6.53 8.52
C ASP A 94 -15.40 7.05 7.08
N ASP A 95 -16.35 7.96 6.86
CA ASP A 95 -16.39 8.75 5.64
C ASP A 95 -15.16 9.67 5.56
N GLY A 96 -14.44 9.59 4.44
CA GLY A 96 -13.33 10.48 4.16
C GLY A 96 -13.77 11.93 4.01
N TYR A 97 -12.83 12.84 4.21
CA TYR A 97 -13.06 14.27 4.09
C TYR A 97 -11.85 14.99 3.51
N VAL A 98 -12.08 16.17 2.93
CA VAL A 98 -11.04 17.07 2.43
C VAL A 98 -10.96 18.26 3.37
N PHE A 99 -9.74 18.62 3.77
CA PHE A 99 -9.49 19.74 4.66
C PHE A 99 -8.36 20.64 4.15
N ASP A 100 -8.39 21.91 4.58
CA ASP A 100 -7.38 22.91 4.22
C ASP A 100 -6.14 22.89 5.14
N CYS A 101 -5.12 23.68 4.80
CA CYS A 101 -3.90 23.79 5.61
C CYS A 101 -4.11 24.38 7.02
N ASN A 102 -5.27 24.97 7.30
CA ASN A 102 -5.66 25.46 8.63
C ASN A 102 -6.44 24.41 9.43
N GLY A 103 -6.74 23.25 8.83
CA GLY A 103 -7.56 22.19 9.44
C GLY A 103 -9.06 22.36 9.23
N ASN A 104 -9.51 23.31 8.40
CA ASN A 104 -10.92 23.47 8.09
C ASN A 104 -11.38 22.37 7.15
N ILE A 105 -12.42 21.63 7.53
CA ILE A 105 -13.03 20.61 6.69
C ILE A 105 -13.91 21.29 5.63
N LEU A 106 -13.65 20.99 4.36
CA LEU A 106 -14.33 21.58 3.19
C LEU A 106 -15.37 20.63 2.58
N ILE A 107 -15.05 19.33 2.51
CA ILE A 107 -15.92 18.31 1.93
C ILE A 107 -15.90 17.10 2.85
N THR A 108 -17.06 16.51 3.12
CA THR A 108 -17.24 15.30 3.95
C THR A 108 -18.03 14.24 3.20
N GLY A 109 -18.17 13.04 3.78
CA GLY A 109 -19.01 12.00 3.19
C GLY A 109 -18.38 11.35 1.97
N ILE A 110 -17.05 11.33 1.90
CA ILE A 110 -16.31 10.83 0.74
C ILE A 110 -15.89 9.38 1.00
N SER A 111 -16.47 8.45 0.23
CA SER A 111 -16.10 7.04 0.29
C SER A 111 -14.71 6.78 -0.33
N TRP A 112 -14.41 7.44 -1.46
CA TRP A 112 -13.10 7.36 -2.11
C TRP A 112 -12.91 8.53 -3.08
N ILE A 113 -11.66 8.77 -3.45
CA ILE A 113 -11.27 9.73 -4.50
C ILE A 113 -10.36 9.12 -5.55
N ALA A 114 -10.33 9.72 -6.74
CA ALA A 114 -9.41 9.38 -7.81
C ALA A 114 -8.85 10.66 -8.45
N LYS A 115 -7.52 10.80 -8.41
CA LYS A 115 -6.81 11.99 -8.91
C LYS A 115 -6.85 12.04 -10.44
N PRO A 116 -6.88 13.25 -11.01
CA PRO A 116 -6.77 13.43 -12.46
C PRO A 116 -5.37 13.05 -12.98
N LEU A 117 -5.26 12.88 -14.29
CA LEU A 117 -3.99 12.71 -14.98
C LEU A 117 -3.44 14.05 -15.47
N GLY A 118 -2.11 14.13 -15.55
CA GLY A 118 -1.43 15.28 -16.15
C GLY A 118 -1.64 16.59 -15.38
N ARG A 119 -2.17 17.60 -16.06
CA ARG A 119 -2.34 18.97 -15.54
C ARG A 119 -3.77 19.32 -15.16
N ASP A 120 -4.67 18.34 -15.21
CA ASP A 120 -6.06 18.56 -14.85
C ASP A 120 -6.22 18.73 -13.33
N SER A 121 -7.23 19.51 -12.92
CA SER A 121 -7.42 19.94 -11.53
C SER A 121 -8.56 19.27 -10.80
N LEU A 122 -9.41 18.52 -11.51
CA LEU A 122 -10.63 17.96 -10.94
C LEU A 122 -10.41 16.54 -10.47
N VAL A 123 -10.65 16.32 -9.19
CA VAL A 123 -10.61 15.00 -8.55
C VAL A 123 -12.01 14.40 -8.60
N CYS A 124 -12.09 13.18 -9.12
CA CYS A 124 -13.32 12.39 -9.05
C CYS A 124 -13.49 11.91 -7.61
N TYR A 125 -14.68 12.05 -7.05
CA TYR A 125 -14.99 11.55 -5.71
C TYR A 125 -16.33 10.84 -5.68
N SER A 126 -16.49 9.94 -4.73
CA SER A 126 -17.70 9.16 -4.52
C SER A 126 -18.25 9.40 -3.13
N ASN A 127 -19.58 9.49 -3.02
CA ASN A 127 -20.30 9.44 -1.74
C ASN A 127 -20.81 8.04 -1.41
N GLY A 128 -20.23 7.01 -2.02
CA GLY A 128 -20.65 5.61 -1.90
C GLY A 128 -21.80 5.20 -2.82
N ARG A 129 -22.56 6.14 -3.40
CA ARG A 129 -23.68 5.86 -4.31
C ARG A 129 -23.50 6.46 -5.69
N LYS A 130 -23.02 7.70 -5.73
CA LYS A 130 -22.86 8.52 -6.93
C LYS A 130 -21.51 9.18 -6.89
N ARG A 131 -21.07 9.65 -8.06
CA ARG A 131 -19.78 10.27 -8.26
C ARG A 131 -19.93 11.68 -8.78
N GLY A 132 -19.03 12.55 -8.31
CA GLY A 132 -18.94 13.95 -8.67
C GLY A 132 -17.48 14.37 -8.81
N TYR A 133 -17.27 15.67 -8.91
CA TYR A 133 -15.94 16.26 -9.08
C TYR A 133 -15.77 17.50 -8.22
N PHE A 134 -14.60 17.63 -7.62
CA PHE A 134 -14.20 18.85 -6.91
C PHE A 134 -12.81 19.30 -7.37
N ASN A 135 -12.53 20.59 -7.22
CA ASN A 135 -11.26 21.17 -7.60
C ASN A 135 -10.21 20.95 -6.51
N MET A 136 -9.10 20.30 -6.85
CA MET A 136 -8.07 19.92 -5.89
C MET A 136 -7.18 21.06 -5.38
N TYR A 137 -7.34 22.27 -5.92
CA TYR A 137 -6.64 23.47 -5.48
C TYR A 137 -7.51 24.40 -4.63
N THR A 138 -8.82 24.41 -4.85
CA THR A 138 -9.75 25.29 -4.13
C THR A 138 -10.63 24.55 -3.12
N GLY A 139 -10.81 23.23 -3.28
CA GLY A 139 -11.71 22.42 -2.46
C GLY A 139 -13.18 22.63 -2.81
N GLN A 140 -13.47 23.36 -3.88
CA GLN A 140 -14.83 23.62 -4.33
C GLN A 140 -15.37 22.43 -5.12
N VAL A 141 -16.56 21.96 -4.75
CA VAL A 141 -17.33 21.00 -5.56
C VAL A 141 -17.77 21.69 -6.85
N VAL A 142 -17.35 21.13 -7.98
CA VAL A 142 -17.71 21.62 -9.33
C VAL A 142 -18.92 20.87 -9.87
N VAL A 143 -18.96 19.57 -9.60
CA VAL A 143 -20.07 18.69 -9.97
C VAL A 143 -20.46 17.86 -8.75
N GLU A 144 -21.68 18.05 -8.29
CA GLU A 144 -22.24 17.25 -7.20
C GLU A 144 -22.34 15.76 -7.59
N PRO A 145 -22.37 14.83 -6.63
CA PRO A 145 -22.44 13.40 -6.92
C PRO A 145 -23.78 13.04 -7.57
N THR A 146 -23.81 12.94 -8.89
CA THR A 146 -25.04 12.68 -9.68
C THR A 146 -24.88 11.49 -10.61
N TYR A 147 -23.66 11.19 -11.05
CA TYR A 147 -23.36 10.12 -12.00
C TYR A 147 -23.20 8.77 -11.31
N SER A 148 -23.69 7.70 -11.95
CA SER A 148 -23.53 6.33 -11.44
C SER A 148 -22.07 5.88 -11.56
N HIS A 149 -21.45 6.20 -12.69
CA HIS A 149 -20.01 6.04 -12.93
C HIS A 149 -19.46 7.35 -13.49
N ALA A 150 -18.20 7.61 -13.15
CA ALA A 150 -17.47 8.81 -13.52
C ALA A 150 -16.00 8.43 -13.50
N TRP A 151 -15.27 8.85 -14.53
CA TRP A 151 -13.86 8.54 -14.72
C TRP A 151 -13.01 9.77 -14.39
N ILE A 152 -11.71 9.56 -14.22
CA ILE A 152 -10.78 10.65 -13.92
C ILE A 152 -10.68 11.63 -15.09
N PHE A 153 -10.42 12.90 -14.78
CA PHE A 153 -10.07 13.87 -15.80
C PHE A 153 -8.71 13.55 -16.42
N SER A 154 -8.64 13.64 -17.75
CA SER A 154 -7.42 13.55 -18.54
C SER A 154 -7.60 14.29 -19.86
N ASP A 155 -6.55 14.96 -20.32
CA ASP A 155 -6.57 15.82 -21.51
C ASP A 155 -7.74 16.83 -21.51
N GLY A 156 -8.12 17.33 -20.33
CA GLY A 156 -9.17 18.33 -20.15
C GLY A 156 -10.61 17.81 -20.13
N LEU A 157 -10.82 16.50 -20.28
CA LEU A 157 -12.15 15.89 -20.30
C LEU A 157 -12.24 14.71 -19.33
N ALA A 158 -13.46 14.39 -18.89
CA ALA A 158 -13.77 13.18 -18.15
C ALA A 158 -15.02 12.51 -18.70
N ALA A 159 -15.01 11.18 -18.78
CA ALA A 159 -16.21 10.42 -19.09
C ALA A 159 -17.13 10.31 -17.86
N VAL A 160 -18.43 10.32 -18.11
CA VAL A 160 -19.47 10.11 -17.10
C VAL A 160 -20.56 9.19 -17.66
N ASP A 161 -21.09 8.33 -16.79
CA ASP A 161 -22.27 7.52 -17.04
C ASP A 161 -23.50 8.29 -16.56
N ASP A 162 -24.15 8.92 -17.54
CA ASP A 162 -25.40 9.62 -17.37
C ASP A 162 -26.55 8.72 -17.85
N ASN A 163 -27.12 7.98 -16.90
CA ASN A 163 -28.28 7.10 -17.12
C ASN A 163 -28.05 6.00 -18.18
N GLY A 164 -26.88 5.35 -18.17
CA GLY A 164 -26.51 4.27 -19.07
C GLY A 164 -25.90 4.74 -20.38
N LEU A 165 -25.69 6.05 -20.54
CA LEU A 165 -25.03 6.65 -21.69
C LEU A 165 -23.72 7.32 -21.26
N ILE A 166 -22.66 7.03 -22.00
CA ILE A 166 -21.36 7.66 -21.82
C ILE A 166 -21.36 9.03 -22.50
N LYS A 167 -21.07 10.05 -21.70
CA LYS A 167 -20.85 11.43 -22.12
C LYS A 167 -19.49 11.88 -21.64
N PHE A 168 -18.92 12.89 -22.29
CA PHE A 168 -17.70 13.54 -21.80
C PHE A 168 -17.98 14.97 -21.39
N ILE A 169 -17.47 15.33 -20.21
CA ILE A 169 -17.62 16.66 -19.61
C ILE A 169 -16.29 17.41 -19.54
N ASP A 170 -16.35 18.73 -19.59
CA ASP A 170 -15.20 19.62 -19.35
C ASP A 170 -15.00 19.93 -17.86
N ALA A 171 -13.94 20.69 -17.56
CA ALA A 171 -13.62 21.12 -16.20
C ALA A 171 -14.63 22.11 -15.58
N ALA A 172 -15.61 22.60 -16.34
CA ALA A 172 -16.75 23.35 -15.80
C ALA A 172 -17.96 22.44 -15.51
N GLY A 173 -17.83 21.12 -15.72
CA GLY A 173 -18.91 20.16 -15.57
C GLY A 173 -19.90 20.13 -16.74
N LYS A 174 -19.59 20.80 -17.85
CA LYS A 174 -20.48 20.88 -19.02
C LYS A 174 -20.20 19.71 -19.95
N VAL A 175 -21.27 19.10 -20.46
CA VAL A 175 -21.16 18.06 -21.51
C VAL A 175 -20.63 18.67 -22.82
N VAL A 176 -19.53 18.12 -23.31
CA VAL A 176 -18.87 18.51 -24.58
C VAL A 176 -19.09 17.47 -25.67
N ILE A 177 -19.10 16.18 -25.31
CA ILE A 177 -19.31 15.08 -26.25
C ILE A 177 -20.48 14.23 -25.77
N ASP A 178 -21.52 14.15 -26.61
CA ASP A 178 -22.65 13.24 -26.45
C ASP A 178 -22.93 12.56 -27.79
N LYS A 179 -22.55 11.29 -27.89
CA LYS A 179 -22.70 10.47 -29.10
C LYS A 179 -23.68 9.31 -28.90
N ASN A 180 -24.49 9.35 -27.84
CA ASN A 180 -25.39 8.26 -27.45
C ASN A 180 -24.67 6.90 -27.34
N MET A 181 -23.46 6.90 -26.77
CA MET A 181 -22.67 5.68 -26.58
C MET A 181 -23.20 4.94 -25.36
N ALA A 182 -23.63 3.69 -25.52
CA ALA A 182 -24.10 2.90 -24.39
C ALA A 182 -22.93 2.57 -23.44
N TYR A 183 -23.16 2.72 -22.14
CA TYR A 183 -22.23 2.22 -21.13
C TYR A 183 -22.12 0.69 -21.23
N ILE A 184 -20.90 0.20 -21.05
CA ILE A 184 -20.58 -1.23 -21.08
C ILE A 184 -20.12 -1.60 -19.68
N PRO A 185 -20.91 -2.39 -18.93
CA PRO A 185 -20.53 -2.83 -17.61
C PRO A 185 -19.17 -3.54 -17.61
N GLY A 186 -18.31 -3.17 -16.66
CA GLY A 186 -16.97 -3.75 -16.51
C GLY A 186 -15.88 -3.12 -17.41
N MET A 187 -16.25 -2.18 -18.29
CA MET A 187 -15.28 -1.44 -19.08
C MET A 187 -14.71 -0.26 -18.28
N ASN A 188 -13.40 -0.32 -17.98
CA ASN A 188 -12.73 0.68 -17.13
C ASN A 188 -12.02 1.79 -17.93
N GLY A 189 -12.15 1.82 -19.26
CA GLY A 189 -11.24 2.53 -20.16
C GLY A 189 -11.72 3.85 -20.79
N TYR A 190 -12.76 4.51 -20.25
CA TYR A 190 -13.23 5.79 -20.81
C TYR A 190 -12.37 6.97 -20.32
N VAL A 191 -11.08 6.94 -20.60
CA VAL A 191 -10.11 7.96 -20.22
C VAL A 191 -9.29 8.36 -21.44
N PHE A 192 -9.10 9.66 -21.63
CA PHE A 192 -8.26 10.17 -22.71
C PHE A 192 -6.77 9.96 -22.40
N HIS A 193 -6.04 9.52 -23.40
CA HIS A 193 -4.58 9.46 -23.39
C HIS A 193 -4.05 10.02 -24.71
N ASN A 194 -3.24 11.08 -24.63
CA ASN A 194 -2.65 11.76 -25.79
C ASN A 194 -3.72 12.25 -26.79
N GLY A 195 -4.85 12.75 -26.27
CA GLY A 195 -5.94 13.32 -27.07
C GLY A 195 -6.94 12.31 -27.64
N TYR A 196 -6.80 11.02 -27.32
CA TYR A 196 -7.69 9.96 -27.81
C TYR A 196 -8.25 9.10 -26.67
N CYS A 197 -9.50 8.66 -26.80
CA CYS A 197 -10.15 7.72 -25.90
C CYS A 197 -10.69 6.53 -26.67
N VAL A 198 -10.61 5.32 -26.11
CA VAL A 198 -11.25 4.14 -26.69
C VAL A 198 -12.74 4.17 -26.36
N VAL A 199 -13.58 4.03 -27.38
CA VAL A 199 -15.04 3.97 -27.24
C VAL A 199 -15.62 2.86 -28.11
N ARG A 200 -16.80 2.37 -27.76
CA ARG A 200 -17.52 1.42 -28.62
C ARG A 200 -18.16 2.15 -29.80
N GLY A 201 -18.04 1.55 -30.98
CA GLY A 201 -18.67 2.01 -32.20
C GLY A 201 -20.20 1.98 -32.11
N ARG A 202 -20.86 2.78 -32.95
CA ARG A 202 -22.32 2.82 -32.99
C ARG A 202 -22.85 1.58 -33.72
N GLY A 203 -23.43 0.64 -32.97
CA GLY A 203 -24.21 -0.48 -33.52
C GLY A 203 -23.43 -1.75 -33.83
N ASP A 204 -22.18 -1.87 -33.38
CA ASP A 204 -21.37 -3.08 -33.53
C ASP A 204 -20.57 -3.40 -32.25
N ASP A 205 -20.02 -4.62 -32.17
CA ASP A 205 -19.07 -5.04 -31.13
C ASP A 205 -17.65 -4.55 -31.44
N ARG A 206 -17.51 -3.47 -32.21
CA ARG A 206 -16.21 -2.90 -32.57
C ARG A 206 -15.87 -1.73 -31.67
N PHE A 207 -14.58 -1.57 -31.42
CA PHE A 207 -14.03 -0.44 -30.71
C PHE A 207 -13.40 0.54 -31.70
N GLY A 208 -13.54 1.83 -31.41
CA GLY A 208 -12.90 2.92 -32.14
C GLY A 208 -12.19 3.86 -31.18
N LEU A 209 -11.48 4.83 -31.75
CA LEU A 209 -10.94 5.96 -31.02
C LEU A 209 -11.83 7.18 -31.26
N ILE A 210 -12.02 7.98 -30.22
CA ILE A 210 -12.63 9.29 -30.30
C ILE A 210 -11.60 10.33 -29.88
N ASP A 211 -11.51 11.44 -30.61
CA ASP A 211 -10.68 12.59 -30.21
C ASP A 211 -11.39 13.48 -29.16
N THR A 212 -10.69 14.46 -28.59
CA THR A 212 -11.25 15.41 -27.61
C THR A 212 -12.34 16.34 -28.18
N LYS A 213 -12.57 16.31 -29.50
CA LYS A 213 -13.65 17.04 -30.18
C LYS A 213 -14.84 16.15 -30.52
N GLY A 214 -14.73 14.84 -30.30
CA GLY A 214 -15.77 13.87 -30.58
C GLY A 214 -15.79 13.33 -32.02
N ASN A 215 -14.66 13.39 -32.76
CA ASN A 215 -14.53 12.80 -34.09
C ASN A 215 -14.05 11.35 -34.04
#